data_AF-A0A955A816-F1
#
_entry.id   AF-A0A955A816-F1
#
_cell.length_a   1.000
_cell.length_b   1.000
_cell.length_c   1.000
_cell.angle_alpha   90.00
_cell.angle_beta   90.00
_cell.angle_gamma   90.00
#
_symmetry.space_group_name_H-M   'P 1'
#
loop_
_entity.id
_entity.type
_entity.pdbx_description
1 polymer ?
#
loop_
_entity_poly.entity_id
_entity_poly.type
_entity_poly.pdbx_seq_one_letter_code
_entity_poly.pdbx_strand_id
1 'polypeptide(L)'
;EVAPSVLAPEWIEWLREFVEQAGGGLIVVDGAREHLRSLYYHELHRLLPVKWLASQVDREPSRRAALDKLPRVTAAGQALDALRLSSVGSDESLQIWNSLLPLQFVSEVEPLPGAEVLVEAVSDVEHLPLLVTQRYGAGRVLFATSDETWHWRYQRDESLHSRLRLQLASWTMRVPMSLRAEFLSLDSGAASYLPTQSIAVRCELRQADGTPAAGREATVQVYSSERAMTSTKLTQQSIEGTYAAQIAPLPPGDYSVRVAAPNFSTRALDLQSQFSVVEPPKEEMQRLSCNAGELRIWAEQTGGQYLPEEQADELVELLEPLVRAKMQTSAMLLWQSYWWFAAAILLLIAEWFLRKRIGLA
;
A
#
# COMPACT_ATOMS: atom_id res chain seq x y z
N GLU A 1 17.50 -28.38 -0.11
CA GLU A 1 18.96 -28.43 -0.36
C GLU A 1 19.21 -28.67 -1.83
N VAL A 2 20.16 -27.94 -2.42
CA VAL A 2 20.50 -28.08 -3.84
C VAL A 2 21.68 -29.04 -3.94
N ALA A 3 21.52 -30.15 -4.68
CA ALA A 3 22.63 -31.07 -4.92
C ALA A 3 23.67 -30.40 -5.83
N PRO A 4 24.98 -30.66 -5.65
CA PRO A 4 26.01 -30.09 -6.52
C PRO A 4 25.77 -30.37 -8.00
N SER A 5 25.23 -31.55 -8.34
CA SER A 5 24.87 -31.92 -9.70
C SER A 5 23.81 -31.05 -10.37
N VAL A 6 23.03 -30.26 -9.61
CA VAL A 6 21.98 -29.37 -10.13
C VAL A 6 22.55 -28.02 -10.57
N LEU A 7 23.69 -27.61 -10.01
CA LEU A 7 24.36 -26.35 -10.35
C LEU A 7 25.50 -26.61 -11.33
N ALA A 8 25.16 -27.08 -12.53
CA ALA A 8 26.14 -27.17 -13.61
C ALA A 8 26.69 -25.76 -13.96
N PRO A 9 27.91 -25.64 -14.49
CA PRO A 9 28.52 -24.33 -14.79
C PRO A 9 27.63 -23.39 -15.62
N GLU A 10 26.87 -23.95 -16.57
CA GLU A 10 25.90 -23.21 -17.40
C GLU A 10 24.81 -22.53 -16.58
N TRP A 11 24.31 -23.16 -15.52
CA TRP A 11 23.30 -22.57 -14.63
C TRP A 11 23.88 -21.43 -13.79
N ILE A 12 25.15 -21.54 -13.40
CA ILE A 12 25.84 -20.47 -12.67
C ILE A 12 26.01 -19.25 -13.57
N GLU A 13 26.31 -19.47 -14.86
CA GLU A 13 26.37 -18.41 -15.85
C GLU A 13 25.02 -17.73 -16.05
N TRP A 14 23.93 -18.49 -16.23
CA TRP A 14 22.58 -17.92 -16.31
C TRP A 14 22.16 -17.17 -15.04
N LEU A 15 22.55 -17.66 -13.86
CA LEU A 15 22.33 -16.95 -12.61
C LEU A 15 23.10 -15.63 -12.57
N ARG A 16 24.34 -15.61 -13.06
CA ARG A 16 25.13 -14.39 -13.18
C ARG A 16 24.45 -13.40 -14.12
N GLU A 17 24.11 -13.79 -15.33
CA GLU A 17 23.41 -12.93 -16.30
C GLU A 17 22.08 -12.42 -15.73
N PHE A 18 21.34 -13.27 -15.03
CA PHE A 18 20.08 -12.90 -14.39
C PHE A 18 20.26 -11.80 -13.34
N VAL A 19 21.25 -11.92 -12.46
CA VAL A 19 21.52 -10.92 -11.43
C VAL A 19 22.13 -9.66 -12.06
N GLU A 20 23.17 -9.82 -12.88
CA GLU A 20 23.97 -8.72 -13.41
C GLU A 20 23.22 -7.88 -14.45
N GLN A 21 22.58 -8.52 -15.43
CA GLN A 21 21.97 -7.86 -16.58
C GLN A 21 20.46 -7.71 -16.41
N ALA A 22 19.79 -8.79 -16.00
CA ALA A 22 18.34 -8.76 -15.79
C ALA A 22 17.94 -8.17 -14.43
N GLY A 23 18.89 -7.70 -13.62
CA GLY A 23 18.64 -7.03 -12.34
C GLY A 23 17.96 -7.92 -11.31
N GLY A 24 18.05 -9.23 -11.46
CA GLY A 24 17.48 -10.21 -10.58
C GLY A 24 18.01 -10.11 -9.14
N GLY A 25 17.18 -10.50 -8.19
CA GLY A 25 17.59 -10.66 -6.80
C GLY A 25 18.07 -12.07 -6.54
N LEU A 26 19.20 -12.23 -5.85
CA LEU A 26 19.72 -13.52 -5.42
C LEU A 26 19.86 -13.55 -3.89
N ILE A 27 19.20 -14.51 -3.24
CA ILE A 27 19.41 -14.81 -1.83
C ILE A 27 20.08 -16.16 -1.73
N VAL A 28 21.25 -16.19 -1.07
CA VAL A 28 21.99 -17.41 -0.81
C VAL A 28 22.06 -17.61 0.70
N VAL A 29 21.71 -18.81 1.16
CA VAL A 29 21.75 -19.17 2.57
C VAL A 29 22.77 -20.29 2.72
N ASP A 30 23.81 -20.02 3.50
CA ASP A 30 24.80 -21.02 3.89
C ASP A 30 24.39 -21.63 5.23
N GLY A 31 24.26 -22.95 5.25
CA GLY A 31 23.77 -23.69 6.40
C GLY A 31 24.84 -24.59 7.01
N ALA A 32 24.53 -25.24 8.13
CA ALA A 32 25.49 -26.03 8.92
C ALA A 32 26.13 -27.23 8.19
N ARG A 33 25.67 -27.55 6.96
CA ARG A 33 26.25 -28.59 6.09
C ARG A 33 27.38 -28.05 5.21
N GLU A 34 27.57 -26.73 5.13
CA GLU A 34 28.70 -26.03 4.50
C GLU A 34 28.99 -26.41 3.03
N HIS A 35 27.99 -26.90 2.28
CA HIS A 35 28.19 -27.35 0.89
C HIS A 35 28.73 -26.23 -0.02
N LEU A 36 28.39 -24.96 0.28
CA LEU A 36 28.82 -23.81 -0.52
C LEU A 36 30.32 -23.51 -0.45
N ARG A 37 31.04 -24.08 0.53
CA ARG A 37 32.50 -23.98 0.64
C ARG A 37 33.26 -24.83 -0.37
N SER A 38 32.59 -25.81 -0.98
CA SER A 38 33.20 -26.70 -1.95
C SER A 38 33.74 -25.93 -3.17
N LEU A 39 34.91 -26.32 -3.66
CA LEU A 39 35.53 -25.83 -4.90
C LEU A 39 34.61 -25.99 -6.13
N TYR A 40 33.61 -26.87 -6.04
CA TYR A 40 32.58 -27.05 -7.06
C TYR A 40 31.81 -25.74 -7.36
N TYR A 41 31.77 -24.80 -6.41
CA TYR A 41 31.03 -23.53 -6.52
C TYR A 41 31.91 -22.29 -6.76
N HIS A 42 33.14 -22.46 -7.22
CA HIS A 42 34.07 -21.32 -7.41
C HIS A 42 33.51 -20.17 -8.28
N GLU A 43 32.74 -20.48 -9.34
CA GLU A 43 32.11 -19.43 -10.15
C GLU A 43 30.94 -18.74 -9.44
N LEU A 44 30.20 -19.47 -8.59
CA LEU A 44 29.18 -18.87 -7.74
C LEU A 44 29.80 -17.91 -6.72
N HIS A 45 31.01 -18.21 -6.21
CA HIS A 45 31.71 -17.34 -5.26
C HIS A 45 31.96 -15.93 -5.81
N ARG A 46 32.09 -15.76 -7.13
CA ARG A 46 32.23 -14.44 -7.76
C ARG A 46 30.98 -13.56 -7.63
N LEU A 47 29.81 -14.17 -7.42
CA LEU A 47 28.54 -13.47 -7.20
C LEU A 47 28.31 -13.12 -5.73
N LEU A 48 29.01 -13.81 -4.81
CA LEU A 48 28.75 -13.67 -3.39
C LEU A 48 29.44 -12.42 -2.82
N PRO A 49 28.80 -11.72 -1.89
CA PRO A 49 29.35 -10.51 -1.26
C PRO A 49 30.41 -10.82 -0.19
N VAL A 50 30.85 -12.07 -0.09
CA VAL A 50 31.73 -12.57 0.98
C VAL A 50 32.77 -13.53 0.41
N LYS A 51 33.85 -13.71 1.15
CA LYS A 51 34.84 -14.77 0.95
C LYS A 51 34.97 -15.59 2.24
N TRP A 52 35.15 -16.89 2.12
CA TRP A 52 35.42 -17.73 3.29
C TRP A 52 36.85 -17.53 3.78
N LEU A 53 37.04 -17.63 5.09
CA LEU A 53 38.35 -17.54 5.72
C LEU A 53 39.20 -18.78 5.38
N ALA A 54 40.37 -18.56 4.76
CA ALA A 54 41.22 -19.62 4.19
C ALA A 54 41.75 -20.64 5.21
N SER A 55 41.78 -20.29 6.50
CA SER A 55 42.26 -21.18 7.59
C SER A 55 41.29 -22.33 7.92
N GLN A 56 40.13 -22.40 7.25
CA GLN A 56 39.01 -23.26 7.64
C GLN A 56 38.49 -24.16 6.50
N VAL A 57 38.99 -24.05 5.27
CA VAL A 57 38.53 -24.84 4.10
C VAL A 57 38.77 -26.36 4.28
N ASP A 58 39.75 -26.73 5.12
CA ASP A 58 40.12 -28.12 5.45
C ASP A 58 39.73 -28.58 6.87
N ARG A 59 38.96 -27.78 7.63
CA ARG A 59 38.49 -28.17 8.98
C ARG A 59 37.15 -28.89 8.88
N GLU A 60 37.06 -30.08 9.49
CA GLU A 60 35.78 -30.75 9.76
C GLU A 60 34.81 -29.77 10.43
N PRO A 61 33.52 -29.75 10.05
CA PRO A 61 32.53 -28.80 10.52
C PRO A 61 32.53 -28.80 12.05
N SER A 62 33.13 -27.76 12.60
CA SER A 62 33.39 -27.65 14.02
C SER A 62 32.07 -27.27 14.70
N ARG A 63 31.25 -28.28 15.02
CA ARG A 63 29.99 -28.17 15.81
C ARG A 63 30.14 -27.47 17.18
N ARG A 64 31.28 -26.87 17.51
CA ARG A 64 31.71 -26.55 18.87
C ARG A 64 32.28 -25.14 19.10
N ALA A 65 32.34 -24.26 18.10
CA ALA A 65 32.80 -22.89 18.32
C ALA A 65 31.61 -21.93 18.57
N ALA A 66 31.31 -21.76 19.86
CA ALA A 66 30.35 -20.83 20.46
C ALA A 66 28.86 -21.09 20.12
N LEU A 67 28.24 -21.97 20.92
CA LEU A 67 26.84 -21.77 21.32
C LEU A 67 26.77 -20.35 21.91
N ASP A 68 25.80 -19.54 21.50
CA ASP A 68 25.52 -18.18 22.02
C ASP A 68 25.93 -16.98 21.14
N LYS A 69 25.90 -17.12 19.81
CA LYS A 69 26.00 -15.96 18.91
C LYS A 69 24.66 -15.24 18.80
N LEU A 70 24.53 -14.06 19.38
CA LEU A 70 23.30 -13.26 19.35
C LEU A 70 23.25 -12.38 18.08
N PRO A 71 22.12 -12.36 17.35
CA PRO A 71 21.98 -11.46 16.21
C PRO A 71 21.91 -10.00 16.68
N ARG A 72 22.65 -9.14 16.00
CA ARG A 72 22.70 -7.69 16.23
C ARG A 72 22.61 -6.95 14.90
N VAL A 73 21.64 -6.06 14.78
CA VAL A 73 21.44 -5.26 13.56
C VAL A 73 22.46 -4.12 13.53
N THR A 74 23.20 -4.00 12.44
CA THR A 74 24.18 -2.91 12.25
C THR A 74 23.47 -1.59 11.95
N ALA A 75 24.23 -0.48 11.89
CA ALA A 75 23.66 0.81 11.47
C ALA A 75 23.06 0.76 10.04
N ALA A 76 23.71 0.04 9.12
CA ALA A 76 23.20 -0.17 7.77
C ALA A 76 21.90 -0.98 7.78
N GLY A 77 21.83 -2.03 8.62
CA GLY A 77 20.62 -2.82 8.77
C GLY A 77 19.45 -2.04 9.39
N GLN A 78 19.72 -1.11 10.31
CA GLN A 78 18.69 -0.27 10.93
C GLN A 78 18.03 0.71 9.95
N ALA A 79 18.79 1.18 8.96
CA ALA A 79 18.26 2.01 7.87
C ALA A 79 17.34 1.22 6.91
N LEU A 80 17.33 -0.11 7.02
CA LEU A 80 16.62 -1.00 6.11
C LEU A 80 15.25 -1.40 6.64
N ASP A 81 14.20 -0.95 5.96
CA ASP A 81 12.82 -1.34 6.28
C ASP A 81 12.58 -2.86 6.23
N ALA A 82 13.37 -3.57 5.42
CA ALA A 82 13.30 -5.03 5.30
C ALA A 82 13.73 -5.80 6.56
N LEU A 83 14.36 -5.12 7.53
CA LEU A 83 14.72 -5.69 8.83
C LEU A 83 13.80 -5.19 9.96
N ARG A 84 12.72 -4.47 9.63
CA ARG A 84 11.72 -4.03 10.61
C ARG A 84 10.75 -5.17 10.95
N LEU A 85 10.94 -5.74 12.14
CA LEU A 85 10.13 -6.84 12.65
C LEU A 85 8.84 -6.38 13.34
N SER A 86 8.73 -5.11 13.74
CA SER A 86 7.50 -4.51 14.30
C SER A 86 6.86 -3.48 13.35
N SER A 87 5.54 -3.32 13.45
CA SER A 87 4.76 -2.28 12.76
C SER A 87 4.64 -0.97 13.55
N VAL A 88 5.02 -0.94 14.83
CA VAL A 88 4.80 0.21 15.73
C VAL A 88 5.98 1.18 15.74
N GLY A 89 7.21 0.72 15.44
CA GLY A 89 8.39 1.59 15.35
C GLY A 89 9.73 0.86 15.24
N SER A 90 10.81 1.63 14.99
CA SER A 90 12.19 1.14 14.87
C SER A 90 12.75 0.59 16.18
N ASP A 91 12.44 1.23 17.30
CA ASP A 91 13.03 0.90 18.61
C ASP A 91 12.51 -0.45 19.12
N GLU A 92 11.22 -0.72 18.94
CA GLU A 92 10.64 -2.03 19.25
C GLU A 92 11.23 -3.12 18.35
N SER A 93 11.44 -2.83 17.06
CA SER A 93 12.10 -3.77 16.16
C SER A 93 13.49 -4.16 16.66
N LEU A 94 14.28 -3.19 17.13
CA LEU A 94 15.59 -3.44 17.72
C LEU A 94 15.52 -4.26 19.00
N GLN A 95 14.54 -4.00 19.87
CA GLN A 95 14.31 -4.82 21.06
C GLN A 95 13.96 -6.28 20.69
N ILE A 96 13.15 -6.48 19.64
CA ILE A 96 12.84 -7.80 19.12
C ILE A 96 14.13 -8.50 18.68
N TRP A 97 14.92 -7.87 17.81
CA TRP A 97 16.23 -8.41 17.38
C TRP A 97 17.14 -8.77 18.55
N ASN A 98 17.22 -7.90 19.57
CA ASN A 98 18.09 -8.10 20.72
C ASN A 98 17.66 -9.26 21.63
N SER A 99 16.39 -9.62 21.59
CA SER A 99 15.80 -10.73 22.36
C SER A 99 15.77 -12.07 21.62
N LEU A 100 16.24 -12.11 20.36
CA LEU A 100 16.21 -13.33 19.56
C LEU A 100 17.13 -14.41 20.13
N LEU A 101 16.71 -15.64 19.89
CA LEU A 101 17.38 -16.87 20.27
C LEU A 101 18.77 -16.91 19.60
N PRO A 102 19.83 -17.30 20.33
CA PRO A 102 21.17 -17.35 19.76
C PRO A 102 21.25 -18.39 18.64
N LEU A 103 22.16 -18.14 17.71
CA LEU A 103 22.52 -19.07 16.65
C LEU A 103 23.60 -20.03 17.16
N GLN A 104 23.49 -21.30 16.80
CA GLN A 104 24.45 -22.36 17.06
C GLN A 104 25.45 -22.50 15.90
N PHE A 105 25.03 -22.14 14.68
CA PHE A 105 25.86 -22.17 13.48
C PHE A 105 25.85 -20.82 12.75
N VAL A 106 27.05 -20.33 12.41
CA VAL A 106 27.30 -19.17 11.57
C VAL A 106 28.59 -19.43 10.80
N SER A 107 28.54 -19.36 9.47
CA SER A 107 29.71 -19.49 8.61
C SER A 107 30.70 -18.35 8.84
N GLU A 108 31.97 -18.70 9.02
CA GLU A 108 33.09 -17.77 9.17
C GLU A 108 33.49 -17.22 7.80
N VAL A 109 33.00 -16.02 7.49
CA VAL A 109 33.27 -15.32 6.23
C VAL A 109 33.69 -13.88 6.49
N GLU A 110 34.44 -13.31 5.55
CA GLU A 110 34.76 -11.89 5.50
C GLU A 110 33.96 -11.21 4.38
N PRO A 111 33.36 -10.03 4.64
CA PRO A 111 32.71 -9.25 3.58
C PRO A 111 33.73 -8.75 2.56
N LEU A 112 33.35 -8.74 1.28
CA LEU A 112 34.16 -8.16 0.21
C LEU A 112 34.15 -6.61 0.27
N PRO A 113 35.13 -5.93 -0.34
CA PRO A 113 35.06 -4.48 -0.52
C PRO A 113 33.78 -4.08 -1.27
N GLY A 114 32.99 -3.18 -0.67
CA GLY A 114 31.71 -2.72 -1.23
C GLY A 114 30.50 -3.57 -0.82
N ALA A 115 30.70 -4.63 -0.05
CA ALA A 115 29.62 -5.32 0.64
C ALA A 115 29.24 -4.61 1.94
N GLU A 116 27.96 -4.65 2.28
CA GLU A 116 27.40 -4.08 3.51
C GLU A 116 26.93 -5.22 4.42
N VAL A 117 27.39 -5.20 5.67
CA VAL A 117 26.91 -6.12 6.71
C VAL A 117 25.67 -5.51 7.34
N LEU A 118 24.52 -6.17 7.19
CA LEU A 118 23.22 -5.71 7.69
C LEU A 118 22.95 -6.23 9.10
N VAL A 119 23.36 -7.46 9.38
CA VAL A 119 23.23 -8.10 10.70
C VAL A 119 24.52 -8.84 10.99
N GLU A 120 24.98 -8.74 12.22
CA GLU A 120 26.11 -9.48 12.77
C GLU A 120 25.61 -10.54 13.76
N ALA A 121 26.35 -11.62 13.89
CA ALA A 121 26.23 -12.60 14.95
C ALA A 121 27.36 -12.35 15.93
N VAL A 122 27.02 -11.90 17.14
CA VAL A 122 27.95 -11.39 18.14
C VAL A 122 28.05 -12.37 19.31
N SER A 123 29.28 -12.68 19.71
CA SER A 123 29.63 -13.33 20.97
C SER A 123 30.56 -12.42 21.78
N ASP A 124 30.97 -12.84 22.98
CA ASP A 124 31.88 -12.05 23.83
C ASP A 124 33.26 -11.80 23.19
N VAL A 125 33.66 -12.61 22.21
CA VAL A 125 35.01 -12.62 21.64
C VAL A 125 35.02 -12.30 20.15
N GLU A 126 33.91 -12.53 19.45
CA GLU A 126 33.86 -12.50 17.98
C GLU A 126 32.58 -11.83 17.47
N HIS A 127 32.74 -11.05 16.41
CA HIS A 127 31.66 -10.48 15.60
C HIS A 127 31.78 -11.09 14.21
N LEU A 128 30.80 -11.91 13.82
CA LEU A 128 30.76 -12.52 12.50
C LEU A 128 29.61 -11.92 11.69
N PRO A 129 29.77 -11.71 10.38
CA PRO A 129 28.66 -11.28 9.55
C PRO A 129 27.57 -12.35 9.51
N LEU A 130 26.31 -11.94 9.69
CA LEU A 130 25.14 -12.82 9.60
C LEU A 130 24.39 -12.63 8.29
N LEU A 131 24.05 -11.38 7.96
CA LEU A 131 23.42 -10.99 6.70
C LEU A 131 24.31 -9.97 6.00
N VAL A 132 24.81 -10.31 4.82
CA VAL A 132 25.68 -9.45 4.02
C VAL A 132 25.05 -9.22 2.66
N THR A 133 25.05 -7.99 2.19
CA THR A 133 24.50 -7.64 0.88
C THR A 133 25.51 -6.90 0.03
N GLN A 134 25.38 -7.03 -1.29
CA GLN A 134 26.09 -6.21 -2.25
C GLN A 134 25.23 -6.05 -3.51
N ARG A 135 25.39 -4.92 -4.20
CA ARG A 135 24.87 -4.78 -5.56
C ARG A 135 25.81 -5.48 -6.54
N TYR A 136 25.24 -6.23 -7.48
CA TYR A 136 25.98 -6.92 -8.53
C TYR A 136 25.34 -6.58 -9.88
N GLY A 137 26.01 -5.76 -10.69
CA GLY A 137 25.42 -5.16 -11.89
C GLY A 137 24.12 -4.39 -11.56
N ALA A 138 23.04 -4.70 -12.28
CA ALA A 138 21.71 -4.15 -12.04
C ALA A 138 20.96 -4.80 -10.85
N GLY A 139 21.45 -5.94 -10.36
CA GLY A 139 20.79 -6.76 -9.35
C GLY A 139 21.36 -6.59 -7.94
N ARG A 140 20.85 -7.41 -7.03
CA ARG A 140 21.24 -7.43 -5.62
C ARG A 140 21.44 -8.85 -5.14
N VAL A 141 22.52 -9.06 -4.40
CA VAL A 141 22.82 -10.32 -3.73
C VAL A 141 22.73 -10.13 -2.23
N LEU A 142 22.04 -11.04 -1.55
CA LEU A 142 22.00 -11.16 -0.10
C LEU A 142 22.52 -12.54 0.28
N PHE A 143 23.55 -12.57 1.13
CA PHE A 143 24.14 -13.78 1.66
C PHE A 143 23.81 -13.89 3.15
N ALA A 144 23.14 -14.96 3.53
CA ALA A 144 22.91 -15.34 4.92
C ALA A 144 23.91 -16.42 5.30
N THR A 145 24.69 -16.18 6.34
CA THR A 145 25.76 -17.10 6.78
C THR A 145 25.24 -18.21 7.71
N SER A 146 23.93 -18.27 7.95
CA SER A 146 23.28 -19.27 8.79
C SER A 146 21.89 -19.61 8.25
N ASP A 147 21.54 -20.90 8.28
CA ASP A 147 20.20 -21.40 8.01
C ASP A 147 19.32 -21.45 9.26
N GLU A 148 19.86 -21.20 10.46
CA GLU A 148 19.20 -21.40 11.75
C GLU A 148 18.18 -20.31 12.14
N THR A 149 17.90 -19.36 11.26
CA THR A 149 16.88 -18.32 11.47
C THR A 149 15.48 -18.88 11.71
N TRP A 150 15.24 -20.16 11.38
CA TRP A 150 14.00 -20.88 11.68
C TRP A 150 13.75 -21.07 13.19
N HIS A 151 14.79 -21.08 14.03
CA HIS A 151 14.66 -21.19 15.49
C HIS A 151 13.87 -20.02 16.09
N TRP A 152 13.97 -18.84 15.48
CA TRP A 152 13.28 -17.62 15.94
C TRP A 152 11.75 -17.72 15.87
N ARG A 153 11.23 -18.68 15.11
CA ARG A 153 9.80 -19.00 15.05
C ARG A 153 9.22 -19.39 16.41
N TYR A 154 10.00 -20.05 17.26
CA TYR A 154 9.50 -20.65 18.51
C TYR A 154 9.46 -19.69 19.69
N GLN A 155 10.08 -18.52 19.58
CA GLN A 155 10.30 -17.63 20.72
C GLN A 155 9.18 -16.60 20.93
N ARG A 156 8.45 -16.23 19.87
CA ARG A 156 7.36 -15.25 19.94
C ARG A 156 6.11 -15.71 19.20
N ASP A 157 6.23 -15.88 17.88
CA ASP A 157 5.13 -16.24 17.00
C ASP A 157 5.67 -16.73 15.65
N GLU A 158 4.91 -17.58 14.96
CA GLU A 158 5.22 -18.08 13.63
C GLU A 158 5.36 -16.96 12.58
N SER A 159 4.72 -15.82 12.84
CA SER A 159 4.73 -14.66 11.97
C SER A 159 6.10 -13.97 11.83
N LEU A 160 7.00 -14.05 12.83
CA LEU A 160 8.27 -13.30 12.80
C LEU A 160 9.22 -13.81 11.73
N HIS A 161 9.48 -15.12 11.72
CA HIS A 161 10.40 -15.72 10.74
C HIS A 161 9.85 -15.58 9.31
N SER A 162 8.55 -15.76 9.13
CA SER A 162 7.89 -15.57 7.83
C SER A 162 7.94 -14.11 7.37
N ARG A 163 7.73 -13.15 8.28
CA ARG A 163 7.86 -11.72 8.00
C ARG A 163 9.27 -11.37 7.55
N LEU A 164 10.30 -11.80 8.29
CA LEU A 164 11.69 -11.55 7.93
C LEU A 164 12.01 -12.09 6.53
N ARG A 165 11.67 -13.36 6.25
CA ARG A 165 11.96 -13.96 4.93
C ARG A 165 11.23 -13.24 3.80
N LEU A 166 9.96 -12.90 3.98
CA LEU A 166 9.18 -12.21 2.95
C LEU A 166 9.69 -10.78 2.72
N GLN A 167 10.08 -10.06 3.78
CA GLN A 167 10.66 -8.73 3.69
C GLN A 167 12.03 -8.76 2.99
N LEU A 168 12.91 -9.70 3.34
CA LEU A 168 14.20 -9.86 2.67
C LEU A 168 14.03 -10.28 1.22
N ALA A 169 13.10 -11.19 0.92
CA ALA A 169 12.77 -11.59 -0.44
C ALA A 169 12.26 -10.40 -1.26
N SER A 170 11.25 -9.67 -0.78
CA SER A 170 10.68 -8.52 -1.50
C SER A 170 11.69 -7.40 -1.70
N TRP A 171 12.57 -7.17 -0.72
CA TRP A 171 13.63 -6.18 -0.82
C TRP A 171 14.76 -6.59 -1.77
N THR A 172 15.08 -7.88 -1.86
CA THR A 172 16.14 -8.36 -2.76
C THR A 172 15.64 -8.45 -4.21
N MET A 173 14.36 -8.75 -4.40
CA MET A 173 13.75 -8.87 -5.72
C MET A 173 13.70 -7.54 -6.47
N ARG A 174 13.88 -7.63 -7.79
CA ARG A 174 13.55 -6.53 -8.71
C ARG A 174 12.05 -6.29 -8.66
N VAL A 175 11.63 -5.04 -8.56
CA VAL A 175 10.21 -4.73 -8.70
C VAL A 175 9.81 -5.00 -10.15
N PRO A 176 8.82 -5.86 -10.41
CA PRO A 176 8.43 -6.19 -11.77
C PRO A 176 7.86 -4.95 -12.47
N MET A 177 8.18 -4.83 -13.76
CA MET A 177 7.55 -3.84 -14.64
C MET A 177 6.26 -4.43 -15.20
N SER A 178 5.16 -3.68 -15.18
CA SER A 178 3.85 -4.18 -15.63
C SER A 178 3.85 -4.57 -17.11
N LEU A 179 4.56 -3.80 -17.93
CA LEU A 179 4.60 -3.99 -19.38
C LEU A 179 6.06 -4.09 -19.85
N ARG A 180 6.29 -5.00 -20.81
CA ARG A 180 7.61 -5.22 -21.40
C ARG A 180 7.51 -5.42 -22.91
N ALA A 181 8.20 -4.57 -23.65
CA ALA A 181 8.46 -4.67 -25.08
C ALA A 181 9.98 -4.80 -25.33
N GLU A 182 10.40 -4.88 -26.59
CA GLU A 182 11.81 -5.04 -26.99
C GLU A 182 12.69 -3.92 -26.39
N PHE A 183 12.37 -2.66 -26.68
CA PHE A 183 13.16 -1.50 -26.29
C PHE A 183 12.70 -0.80 -25.00
N LEU A 184 11.51 -1.12 -24.50
CA LEU A 184 10.87 -0.40 -23.40
C LEU A 184 10.21 -1.36 -22.41
N SER A 185 10.53 -1.23 -21.13
CA SER A 185 9.64 -1.69 -20.04
C SER A 185 8.94 -0.47 -19.43
N LEU A 186 7.66 -0.57 -19.09
CA LEU A 186 6.87 0.52 -18.52
C LEU A 186 6.02 0.03 -17.36
N ASP A 187 5.97 0.83 -16.30
CA ASP A 187 5.18 0.60 -15.10
C ASP A 187 4.62 1.93 -14.61
N SER A 188 3.30 2.00 -14.44
CA SER A 188 2.62 3.16 -13.84
C SER A 188 2.18 2.88 -12.40
N GLY A 189 2.67 1.81 -11.77
CA GLY A 189 2.38 1.47 -10.38
C GLY A 189 1.01 0.82 -10.19
N ALA A 190 0.14 1.47 -9.43
CA ALA A 190 -1.18 0.94 -9.11
C ALA A 190 -2.15 1.07 -10.31
N ALA A 191 -3.14 0.18 -10.38
CA ALA A 191 -4.19 0.27 -11.38
C ALA A 191 -5.16 1.45 -11.12
N SER A 192 -5.30 1.86 -9.86
CA SER A 192 -6.12 2.99 -9.46
C SER A 192 -5.41 3.92 -8.46
N TYR A 193 -5.67 5.22 -8.60
CA TYR A 193 -5.11 6.28 -7.77
C TYR A 193 -6.21 7.19 -7.22
N LEU A 194 -5.97 7.79 -6.06
CA LEU A 194 -6.81 8.88 -5.55
C LEU A 194 -6.43 10.21 -6.22
N PRO A 195 -7.36 11.18 -6.34
CA PRO A 195 -7.08 12.48 -6.95
C PRO A 195 -6.01 13.32 -6.23
N THR A 196 -5.66 12.94 -5.00
CA THR A 196 -4.63 13.60 -4.18
C THR A 196 -3.27 12.90 -4.24
N GLN A 197 -3.20 11.71 -4.83
CA GLN A 197 -1.98 10.91 -4.89
C GLN A 197 -1.15 11.28 -6.13
N SER A 198 0.17 11.32 -5.94
CA SER A 198 1.10 11.38 -7.08
C SER A 198 1.24 9.99 -7.72
N ILE A 199 1.38 9.97 -9.04
CA ILE A 199 1.54 8.73 -9.80
C ILE A 199 3.02 8.51 -10.05
N ALA A 200 3.58 7.42 -9.50
CA ALA A 200 4.95 7.02 -9.73
C ALA A 200 5.03 6.21 -11.03
N VAL A 201 5.72 6.75 -12.04
CA VAL A 201 5.99 6.04 -13.29
C VAL A 201 7.45 5.65 -13.34
N ARG A 202 7.69 4.39 -13.73
CA ARG A 202 9.01 3.84 -13.96
C ARG A 202 9.10 3.26 -15.35
N CYS A 203 10.26 3.41 -15.97
CA CYS A 203 10.50 2.79 -17.27
C CYS A 203 11.96 2.37 -17.40
N GLU A 204 12.19 1.46 -18.31
CA GLU A 204 13.53 0.97 -18.66
C GLU A 204 13.71 1.03 -20.16
N LEU A 205 14.77 1.69 -20.59
CA LEU A 205 15.12 1.78 -22.00
C LEU A 205 16.27 0.81 -22.29
N ARG A 206 16.08 0.00 -23.34
CA ARG A 206 17.06 -0.97 -23.82
C ARG A 206 17.46 -0.65 -25.26
N GLN A 207 18.67 -1.04 -25.61
CA GLN A 207 19.15 -1.07 -26.99
C GLN A 207 18.73 -2.37 -27.68
N ALA A 208 19.00 -2.48 -28.99
CA ALA A 208 18.66 -3.67 -29.78
C ALA A 208 19.43 -4.93 -29.34
N ASP A 209 20.59 -4.77 -28.71
CA ASP A 209 21.37 -5.85 -28.10
C ASP A 209 20.91 -6.21 -26.69
N GLY A 210 19.85 -5.57 -26.18
CA GLY A 210 19.31 -5.79 -24.83
C GLY A 210 20.02 -5.03 -23.72
N THR A 211 21.10 -4.31 -24.00
CA THR A 211 21.85 -3.52 -23.01
C THR A 211 21.09 -2.26 -22.59
N PRO A 212 21.34 -1.71 -21.38
CA PRO A 212 20.69 -0.50 -20.92
C PRO A 212 21.03 0.73 -21.79
N ALA A 213 20.02 1.53 -22.13
CA ALA A 213 20.20 2.79 -22.84
C ALA A 213 20.41 3.95 -21.84
N ALA A 214 21.63 4.09 -21.32
CA ALA A 214 22.01 5.09 -20.32
C ALA A 214 22.09 6.53 -20.88
N GLY A 215 21.90 7.53 -20.01
CA GLY A 215 22.22 8.94 -20.29
C GLY A 215 21.27 9.63 -21.28
N ARG A 216 20.08 9.09 -21.53
CA ARG A 216 19.11 9.67 -22.47
C ARG A 216 18.08 10.52 -21.74
N GLU A 217 17.76 11.67 -22.33
CA GLU A 217 16.64 12.48 -21.83
C GLU A 217 15.32 11.84 -22.25
N ALA A 218 14.70 11.09 -21.34
CA ALA A 218 13.37 10.53 -21.57
C ALA A 218 12.29 11.45 -20.98
N THR A 219 11.13 11.46 -21.61
CA THR A 219 9.94 12.15 -21.13
C THR A 219 8.77 11.19 -21.08
N VAL A 220 7.96 11.31 -20.04
CA VAL A 220 6.71 10.58 -19.89
C VAL A 220 5.55 11.50 -20.27
N GLN A 221 4.68 11.04 -21.16
CA GLN A 221 3.52 11.78 -21.65
C GLN A 221 2.24 11.09 -21.16
N VAL A 222 1.37 11.88 -20.55
CA VAL A 222 0.07 11.44 -20.02
C VAL A 222 -1.03 11.83 -20.99
N TYR A 223 -1.87 10.88 -21.34
CA TYR A 223 -3.01 11.06 -22.24
C TYR A 223 -4.31 10.75 -21.50
N SER A 224 -5.33 11.58 -21.74
CA SER A 224 -6.72 11.32 -21.40
C SER A 224 -7.55 11.36 -22.67
N SER A 225 -8.29 10.28 -22.97
CA SER A 225 -9.06 10.13 -24.21
C SER A 225 -8.27 10.52 -25.49
N GLU A 226 -7.03 10.03 -25.61
CA GLU A 226 -6.07 10.33 -26.70
C GLU A 226 -5.58 11.80 -26.80
N ARG A 227 -5.95 12.68 -25.85
CA ARG A 227 -5.41 14.04 -25.75
C ARG A 227 -4.25 14.09 -24.76
N ALA A 228 -3.09 14.56 -25.21
CA ALA A 228 -1.94 14.79 -24.33
C ALA A 228 -2.26 15.88 -23.31
N MET A 229 -2.11 15.57 -22.02
CA MET A 229 -2.39 16.47 -20.90
C MET A 229 -1.11 17.07 -20.33
N THR A 230 -0.17 16.20 -19.96
CA THR A 230 1.05 16.58 -19.23
C THR A 230 2.23 15.81 -19.78
N SER A 231 3.40 16.47 -19.83
CA SER A 231 4.67 15.83 -20.13
C SER A 231 5.63 16.11 -18.99
N THR A 232 6.18 15.05 -18.39
CA THR A 232 7.14 15.15 -17.26
C THR A 232 8.48 14.57 -17.69
N LYS A 233 9.59 15.20 -17.31
CA LYS A 233 10.93 14.65 -17.56
C LYS A 233 11.18 13.45 -16.66
N LEU A 234 11.69 12.37 -17.23
CA LEU A 234 12.11 11.18 -16.50
C LEU A 234 13.55 11.36 -16.00
N THR A 235 13.80 10.99 -14.75
CA THR A 235 15.11 11.09 -14.10
C THR A 235 15.75 9.71 -14.03
N GLN A 236 17.01 9.62 -14.50
CA GLN A 236 17.78 8.38 -14.43
C GLN A 236 18.01 7.97 -12.97
N GLN A 237 17.81 6.68 -12.68
CA GLN A 237 18.02 6.09 -11.38
C GLN A 237 19.45 5.58 -11.22
N SER A 238 19.80 5.04 -10.04
CA SER A 238 21.12 4.45 -9.80
C SER A 238 21.46 3.28 -10.74
N ILE A 239 20.45 2.64 -11.34
CA ILE A 239 20.62 1.58 -12.34
C ILE A 239 20.58 2.22 -13.73
N GLU A 240 21.59 1.96 -14.54
CA GLU A 240 21.66 2.45 -15.92
C GLU A 240 20.46 2.00 -16.75
N GLY A 241 19.96 2.89 -17.61
CA GLY A 241 18.79 2.63 -18.45
C GLY A 241 17.45 2.60 -17.71
N THR A 242 17.43 2.68 -16.38
CA THR A 242 16.21 2.81 -15.58
C THR A 242 15.93 4.27 -15.27
N TYR A 243 14.68 4.68 -15.51
CA TYR A 243 14.23 6.04 -15.26
C TYR A 243 12.93 6.04 -14.45
N ALA A 244 12.73 7.08 -13.63
CA ALA A 244 11.51 7.28 -12.89
C ALA A 244 11.07 8.75 -12.90
N ALA A 245 9.77 8.97 -12.77
CA ALA A 245 9.15 10.27 -12.59
C ALA A 245 7.96 10.16 -11.64
N GLN A 246 7.67 11.25 -10.94
CA GLN A 246 6.40 11.46 -10.26
C GLN A 246 5.56 12.42 -11.09
N ILE A 247 4.38 11.98 -11.48
CA ILE A 247 3.36 12.81 -12.11
C ILE A 247 2.52 13.42 -10.98
N ALA A 248 2.27 14.73 -11.08
CA ALA A 248 1.41 15.44 -10.14
C ALA A 248 0.00 14.82 -10.10
N PRO A 249 -0.75 14.97 -8.99
CA PRO A 249 -2.09 14.44 -8.89
C PRO A 249 -3.00 14.94 -10.02
N LEU A 250 -3.80 14.03 -10.57
CA LEU A 250 -4.68 14.28 -11.72
C LEU A 250 -6.15 14.26 -11.28
N PRO A 251 -7.06 14.93 -12.02
CA PRO A 251 -8.47 14.85 -11.73
C PRO A 251 -9.04 13.45 -12.03
N PRO A 252 -10.22 13.10 -11.51
CA PRO A 252 -10.85 11.80 -11.77
C PRO A 252 -11.02 11.52 -13.27
N GLY A 253 -10.69 10.29 -13.69
CA GLY A 253 -10.77 9.86 -15.08
C GLY A 253 -9.80 8.74 -15.43
N ASP A 254 -9.90 8.25 -16.65
CA ASP A 254 -9.01 7.23 -17.18
C ASP A 254 -7.83 7.87 -17.93
N TYR A 255 -6.64 7.39 -17.62
CA TYR A 255 -5.40 7.91 -18.15
C TYR A 255 -4.54 6.81 -18.73
N SER A 256 -3.65 7.25 -19.60
CA SER A 256 -2.63 6.38 -20.14
C SER A 256 -1.31 7.10 -20.32
N VAL A 257 -0.24 6.32 -20.25
CA VAL A 257 1.12 6.83 -20.19
C VAL A 257 1.92 6.24 -21.33
N ARG A 258 2.61 7.11 -22.08
CA ARG A 258 3.59 6.72 -23.11
C ARG A 258 4.94 7.37 -22.81
N VAL A 259 6.02 6.70 -23.21
CA VAL A 259 7.39 7.20 -23.03
C VAL A 259 7.95 7.64 -24.38
N ALA A 260 8.55 8.83 -24.40
CA ALA A 260 9.29 9.34 -25.55
C ALA A 260 10.75 9.55 -25.15
N ALA A 261 11.67 9.07 -25.97
CA ALA A 261 13.11 9.26 -25.80
C ALA A 261 13.79 9.53 -27.15
N PRO A 262 14.85 10.35 -27.19
CA PRO A 262 15.58 10.65 -28.41
C PRO A 262 16.27 9.39 -28.96
N ASN A 263 16.41 9.35 -30.29
CA ASN A 263 17.00 8.24 -31.05
C ASN A 263 16.23 6.92 -30.95
N PHE A 264 14.98 6.96 -30.48
CA PHE A 264 14.01 5.89 -30.66
C PHE A 264 12.88 6.39 -31.56
N SER A 265 12.42 5.54 -32.47
CA SER A 265 11.20 5.86 -33.24
C SER A 265 9.97 5.74 -32.34
N THR A 266 8.92 6.51 -32.62
CA THR A 266 7.64 6.42 -31.89
C THR A 266 7.09 5.00 -31.88
N ARG A 267 7.31 4.23 -32.96
CA ARG A 267 6.89 2.83 -33.08
C ARG A 267 7.71 1.89 -32.19
N ALA A 268 8.99 2.19 -31.95
CA ALA A 268 9.85 1.37 -31.09
C ALA A 268 9.48 1.50 -29.60
N LEU A 269 8.86 2.62 -29.21
CA LEU A 269 8.38 2.89 -27.84
C LEU A 269 6.85 2.87 -27.75
N ASP A 270 6.18 2.18 -28.66
CA ASP A 270 4.71 2.08 -28.71
C ASP A 270 4.20 1.10 -27.63
N LEU A 271 4.35 1.52 -26.38
CA LEU A 271 3.88 0.81 -25.20
C LEU A 271 3.13 1.79 -24.30
N GLN A 272 1.92 1.41 -23.91
CA GLN A 272 1.00 2.27 -23.17
C GLN A 272 0.54 1.56 -21.90
N SER A 273 0.78 2.19 -20.75
CA SER A 273 0.22 1.76 -19.47
C SER A 273 -1.05 2.54 -19.17
N GLN A 274 -2.06 1.89 -18.61
CA GLN A 274 -3.35 2.50 -18.27
C GLN A 274 -3.57 2.48 -16.76
N PHE A 275 -4.15 3.56 -16.23
CA PHE A 275 -4.58 3.65 -14.84
C PHE A 275 -5.79 4.58 -14.74
N SER A 276 -6.57 4.41 -13.68
CA SER A 276 -7.74 5.24 -13.42
C SER A 276 -7.55 6.07 -12.15
N VAL A 277 -7.90 7.35 -12.19
CA VAL A 277 -8.03 8.16 -10.99
C VAL A 277 -9.49 8.13 -10.57
N VAL A 278 -9.76 7.55 -9.41
CA VAL A 278 -11.11 7.34 -8.91
C VAL A 278 -11.26 8.10 -7.61
N GLU A 279 -12.31 8.91 -7.52
CA GLU A 279 -12.69 9.47 -6.22
C GLU A 279 -13.08 8.33 -5.29
N PRO A 280 -12.54 8.32 -4.05
CA PRO A 280 -12.98 7.34 -3.09
C PRO A 280 -14.49 7.49 -2.92
N PRO A 281 -15.25 6.39 -2.84
CA PRO A 281 -16.66 6.49 -2.49
C PRO A 281 -16.77 7.30 -1.21
N LYS A 282 -17.67 8.30 -1.20
CA LYS A 282 -17.97 9.09 0.01
C LYS A 282 -18.21 8.13 1.17
N GLU A 283 -17.84 8.50 2.39
CA GLU A 283 -18.01 7.63 3.56
C GLU A 283 -19.44 7.08 3.69
N GLU A 284 -20.43 7.89 3.30
CA GLU A 284 -21.85 7.51 3.19
C GLU A 284 -22.11 6.31 2.27
N MET A 285 -21.34 6.16 1.18
CA MET A 285 -21.44 5.03 0.25
C MET A 285 -20.54 3.85 0.64
N GLN A 286 -19.61 4.02 1.58
CA GLN A 286 -18.82 2.90 2.13
C GLN A 286 -19.62 2.13 3.19
N ARG A 287 -20.46 2.83 3.96
CA ARG A 287 -21.31 2.25 4.99
C ARG A 287 -22.78 2.48 4.68
N LEU A 288 -23.35 1.58 3.88
CA LEU A 288 -24.78 1.58 3.53
C LEU A 288 -25.71 1.18 4.69
N SER A 289 -25.15 0.68 5.80
CA SER A 289 -25.91 0.33 7.00
C SER A 289 -26.17 1.56 7.87
N CYS A 290 -27.43 1.80 8.24
CA CYS A 290 -27.79 2.79 9.25
C CYS A 290 -27.07 2.50 10.59
N ASN A 291 -26.41 3.50 11.17
CA ASN A 291 -25.81 3.41 12.50
C ASN A 291 -26.85 3.76 13.59
N ALA A 292 -27.80 2.85 13.80
CA ALA A 292 -28.90 3.05 14.76
C ALA A 292 -28.43 3.32 16.20
N GLY A 293 -27.24 2.83 16.57
CA GLY A 293 -26.66 3.05 17.90
C GLY A 293 -26.29 4.52 18.13
N GLU A 294 -25.58 5.12 17.18
CA GLU A 294 -25.27 6.56 17.24
C GLU A 294 -26.54 7.39 17.18
N LEU A 295 -27.45 7.11 16.24
CA LEU A 295 -28.68 7.89 16.10
C LEU A 295 -29.53 7.91 17.39
N ARG A 296 -29.58 6.81 18.15
CA ARG A 296 -30.20 6.79 19.48
C ARG A 296 -29.50 7.73 20.46
N ILE A 297 -28.17 7.67 20.55
CA ILE A 297 -27.39 8.52 21.44
C ILE A 297 -27.61 9.99 21.13
N TRP A 298 -27.60 10.38 19.85
CA TRP A 298 -27.85 11.75 19.41
C TRP A 298 -29.28 12.22 19.74
N ALA A 299 -30.27 11.35 19.53
CA ALA A 299 -31.66 11.65 19.89
C ALA A 299 -31.80 11.87 21.40
N GLU A 300 -31.27 10.97 22.23
CA GLU A 300 -31.31 11.09 23.70
C GLU A 300 -30.63 12.39 24.19
N GLN A 301 -29.46 12.74 23.63
CA GLN A 301 -28.73 13.95 24.01
C GLN A 301 -29.45 15.25 23.60
N THR A 302 -30.18 15.24 22.49
CA THR A 302 -30.94 16.39 22.01
C THR A 302 -32.36 16.48 22.60
N GLY A 303 -32.74 15.52 23.45
CA GLY A 303 -34.08 15.41 24.03
C GLY A 303 -35.15 14.92 23.04
N GLY A 304 -34.73 14.35 21.91
CA GLY A 304 -35.59 13.68 20.93
C GLY A 304 -35.66 12.16 21.15
N GLN A 305 -36.34 11.48 20.24
CA GLN A 305 -36.48 10.03 20.22
C GLN A 305 -36.08 9.50 18.84
N TYR A 306 -35.28 8.44 18.79
CA TYR A 306 -34.97 7.73 17.55
C TYR A 306 -36.09 6.73 17.23
N LEU A 307 -36.66 6.85 16.03
CA LEU A 307 -37.65 5.91 15.51
C LEU A 307 -37.05 5.19 14.28
N PRO A 308 -36.99 3.84 14.30
CA PRO A 308 -36.67 3.07 13.10
C PRO A 308 -37.80 3.20 12.07
N GLU A 309 -37.50 2.94 10.79
CA GLU A 309 -38.46 3.05 9.68
C GLU A 309 -39.74 2.23 9.90
N GLU A 310 -39.62 1.07 10.55
CA GLU A 310 -40.76 0.19 10.90
C GLU A 310 -41.75 0.83 11.89
N GLN A 311 -41.33 1.86 12.63
CA GLN A 311 -42.12 2.57 13.64
C GLN A 311 -42.52 3.97 13.15
N ALA A 312 -42.46 4.23 11.83
CA ALA A 312 -42.79 5.53 11.26
C ALA A 312 -44.22 6.01 11.58
N ASP A 313 -45.16 5.08 11.79
CA ASP A 313 -46.54 5.41 12.14
C ASP A 313 -46.67 6.09 13.53
N GLU A 314 -45.79 5.73 14.48
CA GLU A 314 -45.76 6.33 15.83
C GLU A 314 -45.37 7.82 15.79
N LEU A 315 -44.72 8.28 14.71
CA LEU A 315 -44.33 9.67 14.53
C LEU A 315 -45.54 10.61 14.49
N VAL A 316 -46.65 10.16 13.88
CA VAL A 316 -47.88 10.97 13.78
C VAL A 316 -48.48 11.18 15.16
N GLU A 317 -48.52 10.12 15.97
CA GLU A 317 -49.02 10.16 17.35
C GLU A 317 -48.14 11.02 18.28
N LEU A 318 -46.82 11.00 18.08
CA LEU A 318 -45.88 11.84 18.84
C LEU A 318 -46.00 13.33 18.49
N LEU A 319 -46.41 13.66 17.27
CA LEU A 319 -46.58 15.04 16.79
C LEU A 319 -47.97 15.62 17.11
N GLU A 320 -48.99 14.78 17.25
CA GLU A 320 -50.37 15.20 17.54
C GLU A 320 -50.53 16.10 18.79
N PRO A 321 -49.88 15.80 19.94
CA PRO A 321 -49.94 16.66 21.13
C PRO A 321 -49.13 17.96 20.99
N LEU A 322 -48.18 18.02 20.06
CA LEU A 322 -47.34 19.20 19.81
C LEU A 322 -48.05 20.25 18.95
N VAL A 323 -49.18 19.89 18.32
CA VAL A 323 -50.12 20.84 17.73
C VAL A 323 -50.81 21.60 18.87
N ARG A 324 -50.10 22.57 19.45
CA ARG A 324 -50.70 23.56 20.36
C ARG A 324 -51.88 24.18 19.61
N ALA A 325 -53.09 23.82 20.03
CA ALA A 325 -54.32 24.44 19.57
C ALA A 325 -54.18 25.95 19.81
N LYS A 326 -53.90 26.68 18.72
CA LYS A 326 -53.91 28.13 18.73
C LYS A 326 -55.36 28.52 19.01
N MET A 327 -55.67 28.87 20.26
CA MET A 327 -56.98 29.41 20.65
C MET A 327 -57.20 30.69 19.83
N GLN A 328 -57.82 30.55 18.67
CA GLN A 328 -58.42 31.66 17.95
C GLN A 328 -59.74 31.95 18.64
N THR A 329 -59.72 32.92 19.56
CA THR A 329 -60.94 33.56 20.05
C THR A 329 -61.58 34.30 18.87
N SER A 330 -62.51 33.65 18.19
CA SER A 330 -63.33 34.27 17.16
C SER A 330 -64.50 35.00 17.83
N ALA A 331 -64.42 36.33 17.89
CA ALA A 331 -65.53 37.17 18.30
C ALA A 331 -66.51 37.30 17.12
N MET A 332 -67.54 36.46 17.08
CA MET A 332 -68.63 36.65 16.12
C MET A 332 -69.54 37.80 16.60
N LEU A 333 -69.68 38.81 15.73
CA LEU A 333 -70.54 39.97 15.96
C LEU A 333 -72.00 39.53 15.72
N LEU A 334 -72.88 39.69 16.72
CA LEU A 334 -74.24 39.11 16.69
C LEU A 334 -75.07 39.51 15.46
N TRP A 335 -74.83 40.68 14.87
CA TRP A 335 -75.55 41.15 13.67
C TRP A 335 -75.21 40.37 12.39
N GLN A 336 -74.11 39.59 12.38
CA GLN A 336 -73.74 38.73 11.25
C GLN A 336 -74.42 37.35 11.33
N SER A 337 -75.16 37.07 12.40
CA SER A 337 -75.92 35.83 12.51
C SER A 337 -77.19 35.91 11.65
N TYR A 338 -77.32 34.98 10.70
CA TYR A 338 -78.48 34.83 9.82
C TYR A 338 -79.82 34.78 10.59
N TRP A 339 -79.80 34.25 11.82
CA TRP A 339 -80.99 34.15 12.67
C TRP A 339 -81.51 35.52 13.12
N TRP A 340 -80.63 36.47 13.45
CA TRP A 340 -81.03 37.82 13.83
C TRP A 340 -81.55 38.62 12.63
N PHE A 341 -80.95 38.41 11.46
CA PHE A 341 -81.45 39.00 10.22
C PHE A 341 -82.85 38.46 9.85
N ALA A 342 -83.06 37.15 9.98
CA ALA A 342 -84.38 36.54 9.78
C ALA A 342 -85.43 37.08 10.76
N ALA A 343 -85.07 37.26 12.04
CA ALA A 343 -85.97 37.83 13.04
C ALA A 343 -86.37 39.29 12.70
N ALA A 344 -85.41 40.11 12.26
CA ALA A 344 -85.68 41.49 11.85
C ALA A 344 -86.60 41.58 10.61
N ILE A 345 -86.37 40.72 9.61
CA ILE A 345 -87.25 40.62 8.43
C ILE A 345 -88.66 40.20 8.84
N LEU A 346 -88.78 39.23 9.74
CA LEU A 346 -90.09 38.73 10.16
C LEU A 346 -90.89 39.81 10.91
N LEU A 347 -90.23 40.64 11.72
CA LEU A 347 -90.82 41.83 12.33
C LEU A 347 -91.30 42.85 11.30
N LEU A 348 -90.51 43.13 10.26
CA LEU A 348 -90.90 44.02 9.17
C LEU A 348 -92.08 43.49 8.36
N ILE A 349 -92.09 42.18 8.08
CA ILE A 349 -93.22 41.53 7.39
C ILE A 349 -94.47 41.60 8.27
N ALA A 350 -94.35 41.35 9.57
CA ALA A 350 -95.45 41.44 10.51
C ALA A 350 -96.00 42.87 10.58
N GLU A 351 -95.14 43.89 10.64
CA GLU A 351 -95.53 45.29 10.61
C GLU A 351 -96.27 45.64 9.32
N TRP A 352 -95.71 45.29 8.15
CA TRP A 352 -96.34 45.53 6.87
C TRP A 352 -97.72 44.87 6.78
N PHE A 353 -97.83 43.63 7.24
CA PHE A 353 -99.09 42.90 7.26
C PHE A 353 -100.12 43.57 8.18
N LEU A 354 -99.70 44.03 9.36
CA LEU A 354 -100.55 44.76 10.30
C LEU A 354 -101.01 46.10 9.70
N ARG A 355 -100.10 46.84 9.06
CA ARG A 355 -100.38 48.13 8.42
C ARG A 355 -101.36 48.00 7.27
N LYS A 356 -101.21 46.95 6.45
CA LYS A 356 -102.14 46.61 5.37
C LYS A 356 -103.52 46.26 5.90
N ARG A 357 -103.60 45.58 7.05
CA ARG A 357 -104.88 45.17 7.66
C ARG A 357 -105.62 46.32 8.34
N ILE A 358 -104.90 47.31 8.85
CA ILE A 358 -105.46 48.50 9.51
C ILE A 358 -105.80 49.63 8.48
N GLY A 359 -105.41 49.48 7.21
CA GLY A 359 -105.81 50.39 6.13
C GLY A 359 -104.99 51.68 6.03
N LEU A 360 -103.74 51.66 6.52
CA LEU A 360 -102.79 52.80 6.50
C LEU A 360 -101.66 52.61 5.48
N ALA A 361 -101.93 51.94 4.36
CA ALA A 361 -100.97 51.67 3.29
C ALA A 361 -101.52 52.11 1.93
#